data_AF-A0A8T4T681-F1
#
_entry.id   AF-A0A8T4T681-F1
#
_cell.length_a   1.000
_cell.length_b   1.000
_cell.length_c   1.000
_cell.angle_alpha   90.00
_cell.angle_beta   90.00
_cell.angle_gamma   90.00
#
_symmetry.space_group_name_H-M   'P 1'
#
loop_
_entity.id
_entity.type
_entity.pdbx_description
1 polymer ?
#
loop_
_entity_poly.entity_id
_entity_poly.type
_entity_poly.pdbx_seq_one_letter_code
_entity_poly.pdbx_strand_id
1 'polypeptide(L)'
;MEEGDIIKKHILQKLVRANIWGGKHTPIDFVKNGIPSHYQNTHKGRKTVEKVVKELANDEWIVVMTKKTGKGSDDHISLNPRKVSEIKQYLMENK
;
A
#
# COMPACT_ATOMS: atom_id res chain seq x y z
N MET A 1 0.53 15.60 10.04
CA MET A 1 0.94 14.51 9.13
C MET A 1 1.22 15.12 7.78
N GLU A 2 2.36 14.78 7.19
CA GLU A 2 2.62 15.13 5.80
C GLU A 2 1.71 14.33 4.87
N GLU A 3 1.53 14.80 3.63
CA GLU A 3 0.69 14.15 2.61
C GLU A 3 1.09 12.66 2.40
N GLY A 4 2.39 12.37 2.43
CA GLY A 4 2.93 11.01 2.33
C GLY A 4 2.51 10.10 3.49
N ASP A 5 2.50 10.61 4.72
CA ASP A 5 2.10 9.84 5.91
C ASP A 5 0.63 9.46 5.87
N ILE A 6 -0.22 10.36 5.39
CA ILE A 6 -1.67 10.11 5.23
C ILE A 6 -1.89 8.96 4.24
N ILE A 7 -1.19 9.00 3.11
CA ILE A 7 -1.26 7.96 2.09
C ILE A 7 -0.70 6.63 2.63
N LYS A 8 0.45 6.66 3.31
CA LYS A 8 1.08 5.49 3.94
C LYS A 8 0.13 4.82 4.92
N LYS A 9 -0.46 5.60 5.84
CA LYS A 9 -1.48 5.13 6.79
C LYS A 9 -2.67 4.49 6.07
N HIS A 10 -3.22 5.14 5.04
CA HIS A 10 -4.36 4.60 4.31
C HIS A 10 -4.07 3.27 3.59
N ILE A 11 -2.92 3.16 2.92
CA ILE A 11 -2.50 1.92 2.24
C ILE A 11 -2.40 0.78 3.26
N LEU A 12 -1.63 0.99 4.34
CA LEU A 12 -1.42 -0.02 5.37
C LEU A 12 -2.74 -0.41 6.04
N GLN A 13 -3.53 0.57 6.48
CA GLN A 13 -4.82 0.32 7.13
C GLN A 13 -5.77 -0.46 6.23
N LYS A 14 -5.81 -0.16 4.92
CA LYS A 14 -6.66 -0.88 3.96
C LYS A 14 -6.23 -2.33 3.80
N LEU A 15 -4.93 -2.59 3.66
CA LEU A 15 -4.40 -3.96 3.54
C LEU A 15 -4.61 -4.76 4.84
N VAL A 16 -4.40 -4.14 6.01
CA VAL A 16 -4.66 -4.76 7.32
C VAL A 16 -6.14 -5.14 7.46
N ARG A 17 -7.06 -4.21 7.16
CA ARG A 17 -8.51 -4.46 7.24
C ARG A 17 -8.98 -5.56 6.29
N ALA A 18 -8.34 -5.69 5.12
CA ALA A 18 -8.63 -6.74 4.14
C ALA A 18 -7.86 -8.05 4.42
N ASN A 19 -7.08 -8.11 5.50
CA ASN A 19 -6.25 -9.23 5.91
C ASN A 19 -5.30 -9.70 4.78
N ILE A 20 -4.69 -8.76 4.05
CA ILE A 20 -3.76 -9.04 2.95
C ILE A 20 -2.33 -9.15 3.51
N TRP A 21 -1.89 -10.37 3.78
CA TRP A 21 -0.58 -10.66 4.35
C TRP A 21 0.10 -11.81 3.60
N GLY A 22 1.40 -11.65 3.33
CA GLY A 22 2.25 -12.70 2.78
C GLY A 22 1.63 -13.37 1.55
N GLY A 23 1.25 -14.64 1.68
CA GLY A 23 0.69 -15.45 0.58
C GLY A 23 -0.59 -14.90 -0.06
N LYS A 24 -1.35 -14.04 0.63
CA LYS A 24 -2.53 -13.37 0.06
C LYS A 24 -2.12 -12.03 -0.55
N HIS A 25 -2.39 -11.85 -1.84
CA HIS A 25 -2.01 -10.64 -2.58
C HIS A 25 -3.21 -10.04 -3.32
N THR A 26 -3.16 -8.74 -3.55
CA THR A 26 -4.19 -7.98 -4.28
C THR A 26 -3.53 -7.09 -5.35
N PRO A 27 -4.17 -6.78 -6.49
CA PRO A 27 -3.63 -5.83 -7.45
C PRO A 27 -3.30 -4.48 -6.80
N ILE A 28 -2.27 -3.79 -7.27
CA ILE A 28 -1.86 -2.47 -6.74
C ILE A 28 -2.99 -1.43 -6.81
N ASP A 29 -3.88 -1.54 -7.80
CA ASP A 29 -5.02 -0.64 -7.93
C ASP A 29 -6.03 -0.77 -6.78
N PHE A 30 -6.05 -1.91 -6.07
CA PHE A 30 -6.85 -2.08 -4.88
C PHE A 30 -6.51 -1.05 -3.81
N VAL A 31 -5.23 -0.75 -3.58
CA VAL A 31 -4.86 0.26 -2.58
C VAL A 31 -5.09 1.68 -3.09
N LYS A 32 -4.88 1.92 -4.40
CA LYS A 32 -5.15 3.23 -5.02
C LYS A 32 -6.59 3.65 -4.77
N ASN A 33 -7.57 2.76 -5.01
CA ASN A 33 -9.00 3.03 -4.82
C ASN A 33 -9.43 3.39 -3.38
N GLY A 34 -8.55 3.24 -2.38
CA GLY A 34 -8.84 3.61 -0.98
C GLY A 34 -8.40 5.02 -0.60
N ILE A 35 -7.68 5.70 -1.49
CA ILE A 35 -7.08 7.00 -1.22
C ILE A 35 -8.12 8.10 -1.52
N PRO A 36 -8.22 9.18 -0.73
CA PRO A 36 -9.13 10.28 -1.03
C PRO A 36 -8.94 10.86 -2.44
N SER A 37 -10.05 11.26 -3.08
CA SER A 37 -10.07 11.73 -4.48
C SER A 37 -9.19 12.95 -4.75
N HIS A 38 -9.00 13.82 -3.76
CA HIS A 38 -8.13 14.99 -3.86
C HIS A 38 -6.64 14.64 -4.03
N TYR A 39 -6.22 13.42 -3.65
CA TYR A 39 -4.89 12.89 -3.94
C TYR A 39 -4.85 12.09 -5.24
N GLN A 40 -5.92 11.39 -5.61
CA GLN A 40 -5.96 10.57 -6.84
C GLN A 40 -6.08 11.40 -8.13
N ASN A 41 -6.80 12.53 -8.07
CA ASN A 41 -7.16 13.31 -9.25
C ASN A 41 -6.10 14.32 -9.67
N THR A 42 -5.05 14.49 -8.87
CA THR A 42 -3.94 15.40 -9.18
C THR A 42 -2.71 14.62 -9.62
N HIS A 43 -1.94 15.17 -10.56
CA HIS A 43 -0.68 14.57 -10.99
C HIS A 43 0.31 14.42 -9.82
N LYS A 44 0.33 15.42 -8.93
CA LYS A 44 1.16 15.42 -7.73
C LYS A 44 0.79 14.26 -6.80
N GLY A 45 -0.49 14.09 -6.48
CA GLY A 45 -0.89 13.04 -5.56
C GLY A 45 -0.66 11.63 -6.11
N ARG A 46 -0.86 11.39 -7.43
CA ARG A 46 -0.47 10.10 -8.06
C ARG A 46 1.01 9.78 -7.87
N LYS A 47 1.89 10.77 -8.13
CA LYS A 47 3.34 10.61 -7.88
C LYS A 47 3.65 10.36 -6.41
N THR A 48 2.94 11.01 -5.49
CA THR A 48 3.10 10.75 -4.05
C THR A 48 2.71 9.32 -3.70
N VAL A 49 1.63 8.78 -4.25
CA VAL A 49 1.22 7.38 -4.03
C VAL A 49 2.29 6.41 -4.53
N GLU A 50 2.79 6.60 -5.74
CA GLU A 50 3.86 5.77 -6.30
C GLU A 50 5.13 5.82 -5.44
N LYS A 51 5.51 7.01 -4.98
CA LYS A 51 6.65 7.21 -4.08
C LYS A 51 6.44 6.44 -2.76
N VAL A 52 5.28 6.59 -2.12
CA VAL A 52 4.97 5.91 -0.85
C VAL A 52 4.96 4.39 -1.02
N VAL A 53 4.39 3.86 -2.11
CA VAL A 53 4.43 2.42 -2.39
C VAL A 53 5.88 1.94 -2.54
N LYS A 54 6.71 2.69 -3.26
CA LYS A 54 8.13 2.35 -3.43
C LYS A 54 8.88 2.38 -2.09
N GLU A 55 8.63 3.37 -1.25
CA GLU A 55 9.21 3.45 0.10
C GLU A 55 8.79 2.27 0.96
N LEU A 56 7.50 1.95 0.99
CA LEU A 56 6.99 0.77 1.72
C LEU A 56 7.62 -0.55 1.23
N ALA A 57 7.89 -0.67 -0.07
CA ALA A 57 8.55 -1.85 -0.63
C ALA A 57 10.04 -1.89 -0.26
N ASN A 58 10.74 -0.75 -0.33
CA ASN A 58 12.14 -0.62 0.06
C ASN A 58 12.36 -0.90 1.55
N ASP A 59 11.43 -0.45 2.40
CA ASP A 59 11.44 -0.69 3.86
C ASP A 59 11.00 -2.13 4.21
N GLU A 60 10.66 -2.94 3.21
CA GLU A 60 10.12 -4.30 3.33
C GLU A 60 8.78 -4.39 4.07
N TRP A 61 8.01 -3.31 4.18
CA TRP A 61 6.67 -3.32 4.81
C TRP A 61 5.63 -3.98 3.91
N ILE A 62 5.81 -3.87 2.59
CA ILE A 62 5.01 -4.57 1.58
C ILE A 62 5.90 -5.44 0.70
N VAL A 63 5.30 -6.49 0.14
CA VAL A 63 5.89 -7.33 -0.88
C VAL A 63 5.15 -7.08 -2.18
N VAL A 64 5.88 -6.81 -3.26
CA VAL A 64 5.35 -6.63 -4.61
C VAL A 64 5.69 -7.87 -5.43
N MET A 65 4.70 -8.43 -6.11
CA MET A 65 4.84 -9.59 -6.98
C MET A 65 4.10 -9.36 -8.29
N THR A 66 4.83 -9.41 -9.40
CA THR A 66 4.23 -9.40 -10.74
C THR A 66 3.61 -10.77 -11.04
N LYS A 67 2.32 -10.78 -11.39
CA LYS A 67 1.59 -12.00 -11.76
C LYS A 67 1.12 -11.92 -13.21
N LYS A 68 1.28 -13.00 -13.96
CA LYS A 68 0.63 -13.13 -15.28
C LYS A 68 -0.87 -13.28 -15.09
N THR A 69 -1.62 -12.44 -15.76
CA THR A 69 -3.08 -12.48 -15.85
C THR A 69 -3.48 -12.81 -17.29
N GLY A 70 -4.72 -13.24 -17.52
CA GLY A 70 -5.18 -13.59 -18.88
C GLY A 70 -5.13 -12.43 -19.89
N LYS A 71 -4.89 -11.19 -19.42
CA LYS A 71 -4.77 -9.97 -20.23
C LYS A 71 -3.37 -9.37 -20.25
N GLY A 72 -2.40 -9.97 -19.55
CA GLY A 72 -1.04 -9.42 -19.45
C GLY A 72 -0.33 -9.81 -18.16
N SER A 73 0.30 -8.83 -17.51
CA SER A 73 0.95 -8.98 -16.22
C SER A 73 0.60 -7.81 -15.33
N ASP A 74 0.16 -8.10 -14.12
CA ASP A 74 -0.25 -7.09 -13.14
C ASP A 74 0.58 -7.23 -11.87
N ASP A 75 0.93 -6.10 -11.27
CA ASP A 75 1.62 -6.08 -9.97
C ASP A 75 0.61 -6.25 -8.84
N HIS A 76 0.86 -7.28 -8.04
CA HIS A 76 0.12 -7.58 -6.83
C HIS A 76 0.95 -7.26 -5.60
N ILE A 77 0.29 -6.82 -4.55
CA ILE A 77 0.92 -6.42 -3.29
C ILE A 77 0.33 -7.17 -2.10
N SER A 78 1.15 -7.38 -1.07
CA SER A 78 0.74 -7.86 0.23
C SER A 78 1.56 -7.20 1.34
N LEU A 79 1.06 -7.21 2.58
CA LEU A 79 1.87 -6.79 3.72
C LEU A 79 2.88 -7.89 4.06
N ASN A 80 4.09 -7.49 4.45
CA ASN A 80 5.11 -8.42 4.91
C ASN A 80 4.76 -8.93 6.32
N PRO A 81 4.55 -10.25 6.52
CA PRO A 81 4.26 -10.82 7.84
C PRO A 81 5.36 -10.57 8.87
N ARG A 82 6.61 -10.37 8.43
CA ARG A 82 7.75 -10.06 9.33
C ARG A 82 7.66 -8.66 9.94
N LYS A 83 6.85 -7.77 9.35
CA LYS A 83 6.69 -6.37 9.76
C LYS A 83 5.39 -6.11 10.52
N VAL A 84 4.65 -7.14 10.93
CA VAL A 84 3.34 -7.02 11.59
C VAL A 84 3.37 -6.09 12.80
N SER A 85 4.36 -6.25 13.69
CA SER A 85 4.46 -5.44 14.91
C SER A 85 4.72 -3.97 14.58
N GLU A 86 5.68 -3.68 13.70
CA GLU A 86 6.01 -2.33 13.24
C GLU A 86 4.80 -1.64 12.58
N ILE A 87 4.11 -2.35 11.68
CA ILE A 87 2.93 -1.83 10.96
C ILE A 87 1.81 -1.51 11.96
N LYS A 88 1.52 -2.43 12.89
CA LYS A 88 0.47 -2.22 13.89
C LYS A 88 0.81 -1.07 14.83
N GLN A 89 2.05 -0.98 15.29
CA GLN A 89 2.52 0.11 16.13
C GLN A 89 2.34 1.46 15.44
N TYR A 90 2.81 1.58 14.19
CA TYR A 90 2.65 2.78 13.38
C TYR A 90 1.17 3.20 13.25
N LEU A 91 0.27 2.25 13.00
CA LEU A 91 -1.17 2.53 12.88
C LEU A 91 -1.83 2.92 14.22
N MET A 92 -1.28 2.50 15.36
CA MET A 92 -1.77 2.87 16.69
C MET A 92 -1.26 4.24 17.13
N GLU A 93 0.00 4.57 16.86
CA GLU A 93 0.61 5.86 17.23
C GLU A 93 0.08 7.01 16.36
N ASN A 94 -0.26 6.71 15.10
CA ASN A 94 -0.79 7.70 14.17
C ASN A 94 -2.33 7.64 14.09
N LYS A 95 -3.03 7.28 15.17
CA LYS A 95 -4.48 7.01 15.14
C LYS A 95 -5.31 8.26 14.87
#